data_AF-A0A6A5H6Y6-F1
#
_entry.id   AF-A0A6A5H6Y6-F1
#
_cell.length_a   1.000
_cell.length_b   1.000
_cell.length_c   1.000
_cell.angle_alpha   90.00
_cell.angle_beta   90.00
_cell.angle_gamma   90.00
#
_symmetry.space_group_name_H-M   'P 1'
#
loop_
_entity.id
_entity.type
_entity.pdbx_description
1 polymer ?
#
loop_
_entity_poly.entity_id
_entity_poly.type
_entity_poly.pdbx_seq_one_letter_code
_entity_poly.pdbx_strand_id
1 'polypeptide(L)'
;MKIEYAYNTDDIIKLKKNYIYINYRKISQQDVLPYFIFLNTAVGVKVRKITTRKLWMLKDKFKQRLHDLIHSQLIGTNGTHIQTLIGLEEACDGCEKCSNIAQKCLEYGPLRFSTLQTMIYSKNYKKLHVTDKLFEDIAEYCFAKSKNKEECYKELDETILSTISCDKLAIWINETRVLPNDEENHMHMPREVIDIILRKWNVKSIKLSMLHKTNEYVCRDEWLRYDYFTRVRLNDPYSKTKQSDLKFNHVEVSLSYSQECVRGLGNLPPESEPPGGYDNFIPNIRRIFPTDRITMDLSHWFAVARKDIEKKMSTILQVVTMEKPQNLSLDMKFFVQSGTVKKLNEETNKEELLGIASGYVLQENRLHCFKKSSPFIGGKGPKVFLDNKWIGRRFHIEDTVNQFNFNLDVYIKEKELEEEFNEELLQEYPNSFVRHFFA
;
A
#
# COMPACT_ATOMS: atom_id res chain seq x y z
N MET A 1 -0.80 3.76 -18.38
CA MET A 1 -1.95 4.66 -18.13
C MET A 1 -2.43 4.46 -16.71
N LYS A 2 -2.58 5.55 -15.96
CA LYS A 2 -3.13 5.56 -14.60
C LYS A 2 -4.51 6.20 -14.65
N ILE A 3 -5.53 5.53 -14.13
CA ILE A 3 -6.91 6.03 -14.08
C ILE A 3 -7.38 5.99 -12.62
N GLU A 4 -7.68 7.12 -12.01
CA GLU A 4 -8.00 7.11 -10.58
C GLU A 4 -9.10 8.09 -10.20
N TYR A 5 -9.87 7.69 -9.18
CA TYR A 5 -10.70 8.61 -8.42
C TYR A 5 -9.88 9.20 -7.27
N ALA A 6 -9.64 10.51 -7.33
CA ALA A 6 -8.90 11.23 -6.30
C ALA A 6 -9.87 11.97 -5.36
N TYR A 7 -9.77 11.72 -4.06
CA TYR A 7 -10.54 12.37 -3.00
C TYR A 7 -9.66 12.67 -1.79
N ASN A 8 -10.04 13.67 -0.99
CA ASN A 8 -9.41 13.93 0.29
C ASN A 8 -9.91 12.91 1.31
N THR A 9 -9.03 12.28 2.08
CA THR A 9 -9.40 11.28 3.10
C THR A 9 -10.34 11.82 4.17
N ASP A 10 -10.39 13.13 4.39
CA ASP A 10 -11.37 13.78 5.27
C ASP A 10 -12.77 13.96 4.64
N ASP A 11 -12.87 13.94 3.32
CA ASP A 11 -14.12 14.17 2.57
C ASP A 11 -15.00 12.90 2.52
N ILE A 12 -15.00 12.03 3.56
CA ILE A 12 -15.63 10.68 3.54
C ILE A 12 -17.11 10.73 3.13
N ILE A 13 -17.76 11.90 3.15
CA ILE A 13 -19.20 11.98 2.97
C ILE A 13 -19.56 13.10 1.97
N LYS A 14 -20.14 12.70 0.81
CA LYS A 14 -21.20 13.37 -0.01
C LYS A 14 -20.97 13.84 -1.46
N LEU A 15 -19.80 13.80 -2.09
CA LEU A 15 -19.70 14.25 -3.49
C LEU A 15 -19.34 13.13 -4.47
N LYS A 16 -20.36 12.50 -5.05
CA LYS A 16 -20.23 11.65 -6.25
C LYS A 16 -19.76 12.53 -7.42
N LYS A 17 -18.43 12.67 -7.58
CA LYS A 17 -17.84 13.51 -8.64
C LYS A 17 -18.15 12.92 -10.02
N ASN A 18 -18.41 13.80 -10.98
CA ASN A 18 -18.63 13.42 -12.38
C ASN A 18 -17.32 13.48 -13.20
N TYR A 19 -16.17 13.25 -12.57
CA TYR A 19 -14.85 13.28 -13.22
C TYR A 19 -13.89 12.28 -12.60
N ILE A 20 -12.85 11.92 -13.35
CA ILE A 20 -11.74 11.06 -12.94
C ILE A 20 -10.42 11.72 -13.32
N TYR A 21 -9.31 11.14 -12.89
CA TYR A 21 -7.98 11.53 -13.32
C TYR A 21 -7.37 10.46 -14.22
N ILE A 22 -6.90 10.86 -15.40
CA ILE A 22 -6.21 9.99 -16.35
C ILE A 22 -4.81 10.53 -16.58
N ASN A 23 -3.79 9.76 -16.18
CA ASN A 23 -2.40 10.21 -16.13
C ASN A 23 -2.28 11.60 -15.48
N TYR A 24 -2.96 11.78 -14.34
CA TYR A 24 -2.99 13.02 -13.57
C TYR A 24 -3.73 14.21 -14.24
N ARG A 25 -4.40 14.01 -15.37
CA ARG A 25 -5.28 15.01 -15.99
C ARG A 25 -6.72 14.79 -15.54
N LYS A 26 -7.39 15.86 -15.11
CA LYS A 26 -8.81 15.82 -14.74
C LYS A 26 -9.67 15.72 -16.01
N ILE A 27 -10.49 14.67 -16.11
CA ILE A 27 -11.34 14.39 -17.27
C ILE A 27 -12.78 14.20 -16.78
N SER A 28 -13.72 14.95 -17.35
CA SER A 28 -15.15 14.80 -17.03
C SER A 28 -15.68 13.46 -17.56
N GLN A 29 -16.75 12.93 -16.97
CA GLN A 29 -17.36 11.67 -17.40
C GLN A 29 -17.79 11.68 -18.88
N GLN A 30 -18.14 12.85 -19.41
CA GLN A 30 -18.61 13.01 -20.79
C GLN A 30 -17.42 12.95 -21.77
N ASP A 31 -16.25 13.42 -21.34
CA ASP A 31 -15.04 13.52 -22.15
C ASP A 31 -14.20 12.23 -22.14
N VAL A 32 -14.51 11.25 -21.29
CA VAL A 32 -13.73 9.99 -21.21
C VAL A 32 -13.70 9.25 -22.55
N LEU A 33 -14.86 9.08 -23.20
CA LEU A 33 -14.93 8.38 -24.49
C LEU A 33 -14.20 9.15 -25.60
N PRO A 34 -14.49 10.46 -25.85
CA PRO A 34 -13.72 11.26 -26.80
C PRO A 34 -12.21 11.19 -26.54
N TYR A 35 -11.79 11.24 -25.28
CA TYR A 35 -10.38 11.16 -24.91
C TYR A 35 -9.76 9.79 -25.26
N PHE A 36 -10.45 8.69 -25.00
CA PHE A 36 -9.97 7.35 -25.39
C PHE A 36 -9.90 7.18 -26.91
N ILE A 37 -10.90 7.67 -27.65
CA ILE A 37 -10.89 7.68 -29.11
C ILE A 37 -9.69 8.47 -29.63
N PHE A 38 -9.44 9.67 -29.07
CA PHE A 38 -8.30 10.50 -29.44
C PHE A 38 -6.97 9.75 -29.22
N LEU A 39 -6.79 9.15 -28.05
CA LEU A 39 -5.56 8.41 -27.75
C LEU A 39 -5.34 7.22 -28.67
N ASN A 40 -6.39 6.44 -28.93
CA ASN A 40 -6.27 5.22 -29.73
C ASN A 40 -6.19 5.53 -31.24
N THR A 41 -7.06 6.41 -31.75
CA THR A 41 -7.23 6.64 -33.19
C THR A 41 -6.33 7.75 -33.72
N ALA A 42 -6.32 8.92 -33.05
CA ALA A 42 -5.57 10.07 -33.54
C ALA A 42 -4.08 9.98 -33.19
N VAL A 43 -3.76 9.51 -31.98
CA VAL A 43 -2.37 9.41 -31.51
C VAL A 43 -1.78 8.00 -31.75
N GLY A 44 -2.61 6.97 -31.90
CA GLY A 44 -2.11 5.59 -32.10
C GLY A 44 -1.48 4.98 -30.84
N VAL A 45 -1.91 5.38 -29.65
CA VAL A 45 -1.31 4.91 -28.38
C VAL A 45 -1.61 3.44 -28.14
N LYS A 46 -0.54 2.63 -28.07
CA LYS A 46 -0.62 1.23 -27.66
C LYS A 46 -0.48 1.10 -26.14
N VAL A 47 -1.60 0.98 -25.45
CA VAL A 47 -1.60 0.90 -23.98
C VAL A 47 -1.11 -0.48 -23.51
N ARG A 48 0.10 -0.51 -22.93
CA ARG A 48 0.67 -1.74 -22.35
C ARG A 48 0.37 -1.96 -20.87
N LYS A 49 0.08 -0.88 -20.13
CA LYS A 49 -0.17 -0.91 -18.69
C LYS A 49 -1.35 -0.03 -18.33
N ILE A 50 -2.31 -0.58 -17.63
CA ILE A 50 -3.42 0.13 -17.01
C ILE A 50 -3.38 -0.14 -15.51
N THR A 51 -3.41 0.93 -14.73
CA THR A 51 -3.64 0.85 -13.29
C THR A 51 -4.82 1.74 -12.96
N THR A 52 -5.89 1.13 -12.48
CA THR A 52 -7.05 1.82 -11.97
C THR A 52 -7.01 1.87 -10.45
N ARG A 53 -7.71 2.84 -9.86
CA ARG A 53 -7.76 2.98 -8.42
C ARG A 53 -9.05 3.64 -7.95
N LYS A 54 -9.66 3.08 -6.89
CA LYS A 54 -10.83 3.65 -6.20
C LYS A 54 -12.03 3.83 -7.16
N LEU A 55 -12.12 3.00 -8.20
CA LEU A 55 -13.23 3.08 -9.15
C LEU A 55 -14.58 2.78 -8.50
N TRP A 56 -14.57 1.98 -7.43
CA TRP A 56 -15.73 1.67 -6.62
C TRP A 56 -16.40 2.90 -5.98
N MET A 57 -15.71 4.02 -5.87
CA MET A 57 -16.27 5.28 -5.34
C MET A 57 -17.09 6.06 -6.38
N LEU A 58 -17.04 5.66 -7.65
CA LEU A 58 -17.82 6.27 -8.71
C LEU A 58 -19.29 5.87 -8.62
N LYS A 59 -20.18 6.67 -9.20
CA LYS A 59 -21.59 6.26 -9.42
C LYS A 59 -21.62 4.96 -10.24
N ASP A 60 -22.47 4.00 -9.88
CA ASP A 60 -22.50 2.69 -10.55
C ASP A 60 -22.64 2.78 -12.07
N LYS A 61 -23.53 3.63 -12.57
CA LYS A 61 -23.67 3.88 -14.02
C LYS A 61 -22.37 4.36 -14.67
N PHE A 62 -21.62 5.24 -14.01
CA PHE A 62 -20.34 5.73 -14.54
C PHE A 62 -19.23 4.68 -14.36
N LYS A 63 -19.20 3.97 -13.23
CA LYS A 63 -18.28 2.87 -12.95
C LYS A 63 -18.35 1.78 -14.02
N GLN A 64 -19.55 1.30 -14.31
CA GLN A 64 -19.81 0.30 -15.35
C GLN A 64 -19.45 0.82 -16.74
N ARG A 65 -19.90 2.03 -17.10
CA ARG A 65 -19.54 2.65 -18.38
C ARG A 65 -18.03 2.79 -18.54
N LEU A 66 -17.31 3.25 -17.51
CA LEU A 66 -15.86 3.40 -17.54
C LEU A 66 -15.17 2.05 -17.71
N HIS A 67 -15.62 1.02 -17.00
CA HIS A 67 -15.12 -0.36 -17.17
C HIS A 67 -15.25 -0.82 -18.63
N ASP A 68 -16.43 -0.68 -19.23
CA ASP A 68 -16.67 -1.10 -20.61
C ASP A 68 -15.87 -0.29 -21.63
N LEU A 69 -15.70 1.02 -21.37
CA LEU A 69 -14.86 1.89 -22.20
C LEU A 69 -13.38 1.49 -22.12
N ILE A 70 -12.87 1.12 -20.95
CA ILE A 70 -11.48 0.65 -20.81
C ILE A 70 -11.27 -0.62 -21.65
N HIS A 71 -12.17 -1.60 -21.55
CA HIS A 71 -12.09 -2.81 -22.37
C HIS A 71 -12.20 -2.52 -23.86
N SER A 72 -13.23 -1.79 -24.29
CA SER A 72 -13.53 -1.59 -25.71
C SER A 72 -12.57 -0.62 -26.41
N GLN A 73 -12.15 0.46 -25.74
CA GLN A 73 -11.42 1.55 -26.39
C GLN A 73 -9.92 1.58 -26.07
N LEU A 74 -9.49 1.16 -24.87
CA LEU A 74 -8.07 1.22 -24.49
C LEU A 74 -7.36 -0.12 -24.64
N ILE A 75 -8.00 -1.20 -24.20
CA ILE A 75 -7.45 -2.56 -24.32
C ILE A 75 -7.72 -3.09 -25.75
N GLY A 76 -8.89 -2.75 -26.30
CA GLY A 76 -9.37 -3.26 -27.57
C GLY A 76 -9.89 -4.70 -27.46
N THR A 77 -10.58 -5.16 -28.50
CA THR A 77 -11.25 -6.48 -28.55
C THR A 77 -10.29 -7.65 -28.31
N ASN A 78 -9.04 -7.54 -28.75
CA ASN A 78 -8.06 -8.63 -28.65
C ASN A 78 -7.06 -8.49 -27.49
N GLY A 79 -6.97 -7.33 -26.83
CA GLY A 79 -6.00 -7.10 -25.76
C GLY A 79 -4.56 -7.44 -26.13
N THR A 80 -4.17 -7.24 -27.40
CA THR A 80 -2.88 -7.72 -27.94
C THR A 80 -1.66 -7.06 -27.31
N HIS A 81 -1.81 -5.83 -26.82
CA HIS A 81 -0.70 -5.04 -26.29
C HIS A 81 -0.68 -4.94 -24.76
N ILE A 82 -1.77 -5.32 -24.08
CA ILE A 82 -1.85 -5.18 -22.63
C ILE A 82 -0.95 -6.22 -21.96
N GLN A 83 -0.07 -5.74 -21.08
CA GLN A 83 0.84 -6.56 -20.28
C GLN A 83 0.52 -6.44 -18.79
N THR A 84 -0.08 -5.32 -18.37
CA THR A 84 -0.43 -5.08 -16.97
C THR A 84 -1.83 -4.49 -16.86
N LEU A 85 -2.70 -5.14 -16.09
CA LEU A 85 -4.00 -4.60 -15.71
C LEU A 85 -4.19 -4.74 -14.20
N ILE A 86 -4.20 -3.61 -13.50
CA ILE A 86 -4.30 -3.56 -12.04
C ILE A 86 -5.50 -2.71 -11.63
N GLY A 87 -6.34 -3.18 -10.71
CA GLY A 87 -7.45 -2.46 -10.06
C GLY A 87 -8.79 -2.51 -10.77
N LEU A 88 -8.89 -3.03 -12.01
CA LEU A 88 -10.11 -2.86 -12.81
C LEU A 88 -11.29 -3.65 -12.25
N GLU A 89 -11.02 -4.79 -11.60
CA GLU A 89 -12.05 -5.62 -10.96
C GLU A 89 -12.73 -4.95 -9.76
N GLU A 90 -12.20 -3.82 -9.23
CA GLU A 90 -12.94 -2.95 -8.31
C GLU A 90 -14.28 -2.45 -8.92
N ALA A 91 -14.40 -2.45 -10.25
CA ALA A 91 -15.57 -1.97 -10.96
C ALA A 91 -16.60 -3.06 -11.32
N CYS A 92 -16.20 -4.33 -11.43
CA CYS A 92 -17.03 -5.40 -12.00
C CYS A 92 -17.04 -6.72 -11.22
N ASP A 93 -16.23 -6.84 -10.16
CA ASP A 93 -16.13 -8.04 -9.33
C ASP A 93 -15.76 -9.33 -10.11
N GLY A 94 -14.88 -9.20 -11.11
CA GLY A 94 -14.35 -10.32 -11.89
C GLY A 94 -15.29 -10.84 -12.98
N CYS A 95 -15.60 -9.99 -13.97
CA CYS A 95 -16.38 -10.39 -15.14
C CYS A 95 -15.56 -11.15 -16.19
N GLU A 96 -16.24 -11.81 -17.14
CA GLU A 96 -15.61 -12.58 -18.23
C GLU A 96 -14.55 -11.77 -19.01
N LYS A 97 -14.82 -10.49 -19.30
CA LYS A 97 -13.85 -9.62 -19.99
C LYS A 97 -12.56 -9.44 -19.19
N CYS A 98 -12.66 -9.36 -17.86
CA CYS A 98 -11.52 -9.25 -16.95
C CYS A 98 -10.74 -10.58 -16.90
N SER A 99 -11.44 -11.72 -16.73
CA SER A 99 -10.83 -13.06 -16.78
C SER A 99 -10.05 -13.31 -18.08
N ASN A 100 -10.63 -12.96 -19.23
CA ASN A 100 -9.98 -13.11 -20.53
C ASN A 100 -8.72 -12.25 -20.68
N ILE A 101 -8.67 -11.08 -20.02
CA ILE A 101 -7.47 -10.23 -20.01
C ILE A 101 -6.43 -10.73 -19.01
N ALA A 102 -6.85 -11.30 -17.87
CA ALA A 102 -5.92 -11.90 -16.91
C ALA A 102 -5.02 -12.96 -17.57
N GLN A 103 -5.62 -13.82 -18.40
CA GLN A 103 -4.89 -14.84 -19.17
C GLN A 103 -3.81 -14.25 -20.12
N LYS A 104 -3.91 -12.97 -20.50
CA LYS A 104 -2.96 -12.29 -21.41
C LYS A 104 -1.89 -11.49 -20.67
N CYS A 105 -2.22 -10.91 -19.52
CA CYS A 105 -1.33 -10.02 -18.77
C CYS A 105 -0.14 -10.72 -18.10
N LEU A 106 1.03 -10.10 -18.08
CA LEU A 106 2.16 -10.51 -17.24
C LEU A 106 1.95 -10.12 -15.78
N GLU A 107 1.24 -9.02 -15.54
CA GLU A 107 0.87 -8.54 -14.22
C GLU A 107 -0.65 -8.29 -14.13
N TYR A 108 -1.33 -8.86 -13.14
CA TYR A 108 -2.79 -8.77 -13.05
C TYR A 108 -3.29 -8.64 -11.61
N GLY A 109 -4.45 -8.01 -11.43
CA GLY A 109 -5.30 -8.13 -10.25
C GLY A 109 -5.81 -6.78 -9.71
N PRO A 110 -6.24 -6.65 -8.44
CA PRO A 110 -6.41 -7.75 -7.53
C PRO A 110 -7.39 -8.78 -8.09
N LEU A 111 -7.08 -10.06 -7.94
CA LEU A 111 -7.95 -11.15 -8.33
C LEU A 111 -9.20 -11.17 -7.45
N ARG A 112 -10.36 -11.22 -8.08
CA ARG A 112 -11.63 -11.61 -7.45
C ARG A 112 -11.81 -13.12 -7.50
N PHE A 113 -12.62 -13.63 -6.59
CA PHE A 113 -12.87 -15.07 -6.48
C PHE A 113 -13.49 -15.65 -7.76
N SER A 114 -14.42 -14.92 -8.38
CA SER A 114 -15.00 -15.23 -9.70
C SER A 114 -13.94 -15.41 -10.78
N THR A 115 -12.99 -14.47 -10.88
CA THR A 115 -11.87 -14.57 -11.82
C THR A 115 -10.98 -15.76 -11.50
N LEU A 116 -10.63 -15.99 -10.23
CA LEU A 116 -9.82 -17.12 -9.78
C LEU A 116 -10.43 -18.47 -10.22
N GLN A 117 -11.74 -18.65 -10.05
CA GLN A 117 -12.45 -19.87 -10.45
C GLN A 117 -12.37 -20.16 -11.96
N THR A 118 -12.17 -19.12 -12.79
CA THR A 118 -12.00 -19.28 -14.25
C THR A 118 -10.54 -19.53 -14.67
N MET A 119 -9.57 -19.44 -13.75
CA MET A 119 -8.14 -19.62 -14.05
C MET A 119 -7.72 -21.09 -14.13
N ILE A 120 -8.36 -21.87 -14.99
CA ILE A 120 -8.06 -23.30 -15.20
C ILE A 120 -6.90 -23.57 -16.17
N TYR A 121 -6.19 -22.52 -16.60
CA TYR A 121 -5.06 -22.62 -17.52
C TYR A 121 -3.72 -22.65 -16.78
N SER A 122 -2.66 -23.04 -17.49
CA SER A 122 -1.29 -22.96 -16.97
C SER A 122 -0.64 -21.63 -17.30
N LYS A 123 -0.17 -20.91 -16.28
CA LYS A 123 0.52 -19.63 -16.47
C LYS A 123 1.39 -19.23 -15.27
N ASN A 124 2.58 -18.73 -15.57
CA ASN A 124 3.38 -17.98 -14.61
C ASN A 124 3.22 -16.46 -14.85
N TYR A 125 2.83 -15.74 -13.81
CA TYR A 125 2.75 -14.29 -13.80
C TYR A 125 4.03 -13.67 -13.23
N LYS A 126 4.47 -12.55 -13.80
CA LYS A 126 5.53 -11.75 -13.15
C LYS A 126 5.05 -11.21 -11.81
N LYS A 127 3.77 -10.85 -11.75
CA LYS A 127 3.15 -10.35 -10.52
C LYS A 127 1.64 -10.58 -10.50
N LEU A 128 1.14 -11.21 -9.44
CA LEU A 128 -0.29 -11.27 -9.17
C LEU A 128 -0.65 -10.36 -8.00
N HIS A 129 -1.74 -9.65 -8.14
CA HIS A 129 -2.35 -8.88 -7.07
C HIS A 129 -3.54 -9.67 -6.51
N VAL A 130 -3.68 -9.70 -5.19
CA VAL A 130 -4.81 -10.29 -4.46
C VAL A 130 -5.23 -9.33 -3.34
N THR A 131 -6.42 -9.51 -2.80
CA THR A 131 -6.86 -8.79 -1.60
C THR A 131 -6.92 -9.74 -0.40
N ASP A 132 -6.85 -9.19 0.81
CA ASP A 132 -7.25 -9.87 2.03
C ASP A 132 -8.68 -10.44 1.97
N LYS A 133 -9.59 -9.77 1.24
CA LYS A 133 -10.95 -10.25 0.96
C LYS A 133 -10.98 -11.52 0.12
N LEU A 134 -10.07 -11.68 -0.85
CA LEU A 134 -9.99 -12.93 -1.63
C LEU A 134 -9.65 -14.12 -0.73
N PHE A 135 -8.75 -13.94 0.24
CA PHE A 135 -8.42 -15.02 1.18
C PHE A 135 -9.64 -15.43 2.02
N GLU A 136 -10.42 -14.46 2.47
CA GLU A 136 -11.70 -14.69 3.14
C GLU A 136 -12.71 -15.40 2.22
N ASP A 137 -12.88 -14.95 0.98
CA ASP A 137 -13.83 -15.58 0.04
C ASP A 137 -13.47 -17.05 -0.23
N ILE A 138 -12.18 -17.37 -0.33
CA ILE A 138 -11.72 -18.76 -0.46
C ILE A 138 -12.05 -19.56 0.81
N ALA A 139 -11.73 -19.02 2.00
CA ALA A 139 -12.04 -19.71 3.26
C ALA A 139 -13.53 -19.97 3.42
N GLU A 140 -14.37 -18.99 3.12
CA GLU A 140 -15.82 -19.10 3.18
C GLU A 140 -16.36 -20.12 2.18
N TYR A 141 -15.87 -20.10 0.94
CA TYR A 141 -16.26 -21.08 -0.06
C TYR A 141 -15.92 -22.52 0.36
N CYS A 142 -14.71 -22.74 0.89
CA CYS A 142 -14.28 -24.06 1.34
C CYS A 142 -15.07 -24.52 2.56
N PHE A 143 -15.32 -23.60 3.51
CA PHE A 143 -16.14 -23.87 4.68
C PHE A 143 -17.58 -24.27 4.30
N ALA A 144 -18.25 -23.47 3.46
CA ALA A 144 -19.64 -23.71 3.05
C ALA A 144 -19.85 -25.05 2.33
N LYS A 145 -18.80 -25.62 1.74
CA LYS A 145 -18.83 -26.90 1.02
C LYS A 145 -18.46 -28.11 1.87
N SER A 146 -18.06 -27.91 3.12
CA SER A 146 -17.42 -28.94 3.92
C SER A 146 -18.17 -29.17 5.23
N LYS A 147 -18.16 -30.42 5.72
CA LYS A 147 -18.81 -30.76 7.00
C LYS A 147 -17.84 -30.76 8.17
N ASN A 148 -16.55 -30.87 7.89
CA ASN A 148 -15.47 -30.97 8.87
C ASN A 148 -14.21 -30.29 8.32
N LYS A 149 -13.20 -30.16 9.19
CA LYS A 149 -11.94 -29.47 8.89
C LYS A 149 -11.14 -30.19 7.80
N GLU A 150 -11.15 -31.52 7.78
CA GLU A 150 -10.43 -32.34 6.81
C GLU A 150 -11.01 -32.19 5.40
N GLU A 151 -12.34 -32.20 5.26
CA GLU A 151 -13.04 -31.91 4.00
C GLU A 151 -12.75 -30.48 3.52
N CYS A 152 -12.75 -29.52 4.44
CA CYS A 152 -12.45 -28.11 4.14
C CYS A 152 -11.04 -27.96 3.54
N TYR A 153 -10.06 -28.68 4.08
CA TYR A 153 -8.70 -28.62 3.55
C TYR A 153 -8.54 -29.33 2.21
N LYS A 154 -9.36 -30.36 1.92
CA LYS A 154 -9.42 -30.96 0.58
C LYS A 154 -10.02 -29.99 -0.43
N GLU A 155 -11.16 -29.36 -0.13
CA GLU A 155 -11.77 -28.36 -1.01
C GLU A 155 -10.83 -27.15 -1.21
N LEU A 156 -10.09 -26.76 -0.18
CA LEU A 156 -9.09 -25.70 -0.29
C LEU A 156 -7.95 -26.06 -1.25
N ASP A 157 -7.47 -27.31 -1.17
CA ASP A 157 -6.46 -27.81 -2.09
C ASP A 157 -6.98 -27.82 -3.54
N GLU A 158 -8.22 -28.25 -3.77
CA GLU A 158 -8.84 -28.29 -5.09
C GLU A 158 -9.16 -26.88 -5.64
N THR A 159 -9.51 -25.94 -4.77
CA THR A 159 -9.86 -24.56 -5.15
C THR A 159 -8.64 -23.76 -5.59
N ILE A 160 -7.50 -23.94 -4.92
CA ILE A 160 -6.26 -23.23 -5.26
C ILE A 160 -5.43 -24.13 -6.19
N LEU A 161 -5.51 -23.84 -7.49
CA LEU A 161 -4.78 -24.61 -8.50
C LEU A 161 -3.29 -24.24 -8.53
N SER A 162 -2.44 -25.26 -8.68
CA SER A 162 -0.98 -25.10 -8.92
C SER A 162 -0.64 -24.84 -10.39
N THR A 163 -1.62 -24.83 -11.28
CA THR A 163 -1.44 -24.45 -12.70
C THR A 163 -1.10 -22.98 -12.86
N ILE A 164 -1.47 -22.15 -11.88
CA ILE A 164 -1.11 -20.74 -11.79
C ILE A 164 0.08 -20.58 -10.84
N SER A 165 1.04 -19.76 -11.25
CA SER A 165 2.18 -19.36 -10.41
C SER A 165 2.50 -17.87 -10.57
N CYS A 166 3.26 -17.31 -9.63
CA CYS A 166 3.79 -15.95 -9.80
C CYS A 166 5.14 -15.72 -9.09
N ASP A 167 6.02 -14.92 -9.71
CA ASP A 167 7.30 -14.54 -9.09
C ASP A 167 7.10 -13.61 -7.88
N LYS A 168 6.08 -12.73 -7.94
CA LYS A 168 5.71 -11.81 -6.86
C LYS A 168 4.21 -11.81 -6.60
N LEU A 169 3.83 -12.02 -5.34
CA LEU A 169 2.46 -11.82 -4.88
C LEU A 169 2.31 -10.46 -4.21
N ALA A 170 1.38 -9.63 -4.71
CA ALA A 170 1.03 -8.35 -4.11
C ALA A 170 -0.30 -8.44 -3.38
N ILE A 171 -0.26 -8.34 -2.06
CA ILE A 171 -1.43 -8.45 -1.19
C ILE A 171 -1.90 -7.04 -0.85
N TRP A 172 -3.15 -6.73 -1.19
CA TRP A 172 -3.83 -5.49 -0.82
C TRP A 172 -4.59 -5.73 0.47
N ILE A 173 -4.26 -4.98 1.52
CA ILE A 173 -4.82 -5.15 2.86
C ILE A 173 -5.62 -3.90 3.20
N ASN A 174 -6.89 -4.08 3.57
CA ASN A 174 -7.79 -2.99 3.93
C ASN A 174 -7.75 -2.78 5.46
N GLU A 175 -7.36 -1.58 5.88
CA GLU A 175 -7.12 -1.25 7.30
C GLU A 175 -8.39 -0.98 8.10
N THR A 176 -9.52 -0.74 7.43
CA THR A 176 -10.80 -0.39 8.08
C THR A 176 -11.86 -1.45 7.83
N ARG A 177 -11.46 -2.72 7.84
CA ARG A 177 -12.40 -3.83 7.72
C ARG A 177 -13.12 -4.04 9.06
N VAL A 178 -14.44 -4.21 9.00
CA VAL A 178 -15.33 -4.33 10.15
C VAL A 178 -16.23 -5.56 10.00
N LEU A 179 -16.68 -6.11 11.13
CA LEU A 179 -17.69 -7.16 11.13
C LEU A 179 -19.10 -6.56 11.07
N PRO A 180 -20.12 -7.31 10.62
CA PRO A 180 -21.50 -6.91 10.76
C PRO A 180 -21.83 -6.71 12.25
N ASN A 181 -22.26 -5.50 12.62
CA ASN A 181 -22.66 -5.12 13.99
C ASN A 181 -21.52 -5.00 15.02
N ASP A 182 -20.26 -5.00 14.59
CA ASP A 182 -19.11 -4.80 15.47
C ASP A 182 -18.12 -3.83 14.82
N GLU A 183 -17.81 -2.75 15.53
CA GLU A 183 -16.87 -1.71 15.10
C GLU A 183 -15.41 -2.08 15.41
N GLU A 184 -15.17 -3.25 16.04
CA GLU A 184 -13.82 -3.75 16.27
C GLU A 184 -13.06 -4.02 14.96
N ASN A 185 -11.74 -3.78 15.04
CA ASN A 185 -10.84 -3.86 13.91
C ASN A 185 -10.67 -5.31 13.41
N HIS A 186 -11.43 -5.66 12.36
CA HIS A 186 -11.45 -7.00 11.80
C HIS A 186 -10.62 -7.11 10.52
N MET A 187 -9.33 -7.38 10.68
CA MET A 187 -8.41 -7.64 9.55
C MET A 187 -7.88 -9.08 9.55
N HIS A 188 -8.58 -10.01 10.17
CA HIS A 188 -8.13 -11.40 10.21
C HIS A 188 -8.05 -11.98 8.80
N MET A 189 -6.92 -12.60 8.48
CA MET A 189 -6.74 -13.40 7.27
C MET A 189 -6.60 -14.88 7.66
N PRO A 190 -7.17 -15.81 6.86
CA PRO A 190 -7.04 -17.25 7.09
C PRO A 190 -5.63 -17.72 6.69
N ARG A 191 -4.84 -18.14 7.68
CA ARG A 191 -3.42 -18.47 7.49
C ARG A 191 -3.19 -19.59 6.49
N GLU A 192 -3.98 -20.65 6.57
CA GLU A 192 -3.79 -21.85 5.74
C GLU A 192 -4.12 -21.55 4.26
N VAL A 193 -5.06 -20.64 3.98
CA VAL A 193 -5.33 -20.15 2.62
C VAL A 193 -4.11 -19.41 2.07
N ILE A 194 -3.52 -18.51 2.88
CA ILE A 194 -2.30 -17.78 2.51
C ILE A 194 -1.17 -18.77 2.22
N ASP A 195 -0.92 -19.74 3.11
CA ASP A 195 0.18 -20.69 2.97
C ASP A 195 0.02 -21.60 1.73
N ILE A 196 -1.20 -22.05 1.42
CA ILE A 196 -1.46 -22.85 0.22
C ILE A 196 -1.24 -22.03 -1.05
N ILE A 197 -1.71 -20.77 -1.09
CA ILE A 197 -1.44 -19.86 -2.21
C ILE A 197 0.06 -19.68 -2.41
N LEU A 198 0.80 -19.36 -1.34
CA LEU A 198 2.24 -19.11 -1.42
C LEU A 198 3.02 -20.33 -1.92
N ARG A 199 2.64 -21.54 -1.48
CA ARG A 199 3.26 -22.80 -1.92
C ARG A 199 2.88 -23.16 -3.35
N LYS A 200 1.59 -23.27 -3.65
CA LYS A 200 1.11 -23.73 -4.96
C LYS A 200 1.46 -22.77 -6.09
N TRP A 201 1.47 -21.46 -5.81
CA TRP A 201 1.86 -20.45 -6.79
C TRP A 201 3.37 -20.17 -6.83
N ASN A 202 4.17 -20.89 -6.05
CA ASN A 202 5.63 -20.81 -6.01
C ASN A 202 6.16 -19.36 -5.85
N VAL A 203 5.62 -18.65 -4.87
CA VAL A 203 5.87 -17.22 -4.66
C VAL A 203 7.28 -17.00 -4.10
N LYS A 204 8.08 -16.15 -4.77
CA LYS A 204 9.48 -15.84 -4.34
C LYS A 204 9.60 -14.55 -3.53
N SER A 205 8.72 -13.59 -3.80
CA SER A 205 8.74 -12.27 -3.14
C SER A 205 7.33 -11.75 -2.93
N ILE A 206 7.17 -10.90 -1.92
CA ILE A 206 5.86 -10.39 -1.52
C ILE A 206 5.84 -8.87 -1.59
N LYS A 207 4.69 -8.30 -1.95
CA LYS A 207 4.40 -6.88 -1.77
C LYS A 207 3.15 -6.70 -0.92
N LEU A 208 3.27 -6.12 0.26
CA LEU A 208 2.16 -5.68 1.07
C LEU A 208 1.77 -4.25 0.67
N SER A 209 0.52 -4.05 0.29
CA SER A 209 -0.02 -2.72 -0.02
C SER A 209 -1.12 -2.42 0.98
N MET A 210 -0.78 -1.64 2.01
CA MET A 210 -1.72 -1.24 3.05
C MET A 210 -2.60 -0.10 2.53
N LEU A 211 -3.91 -0.27 2.64
CA LEU A 211 -4.92 0.63 2.10
C LEU A 211 -5.86 1.03 3.23
N HIS A 212 -6.04 2.34 3.47
CA HIS A 212 -6.95 2.81 4.49
C HIS A 212 -8.37 2.25 4.30
N LYS A 213 -8.93 2.35 3.09
CA LYS A 213 -10.29 1.89 2.79
C LYS A 213 -10.43 1.34 1.37
N THR A 214 -11.16 0.24 1.24
CA THR A 214 -11.64 -0.34 -0.03
C THR A 214 -13.17 -0.49 -0.02
N ASN A 215 -13.76 -0.95 -1.13
CA ASN A 215 -15.18 -1.34 -1.18
C ASN A 215 -15.48 -2.66 -0.45
N GLU A 216 -14.46 -3.37 0.02
CA GLU A 216 -14.54 -4.66 0.70
C GLU A 216 -14.35 -4.46 2.21
N TYR A 217 -15.08 -3.50 2.77
CA TYR A 217 -14.92 -3.10 4.17
C TYR A 217 -15.73 -3.96 5.14
N VAL A 218 -16.74 -4.69 4.67
CA VAL A 218 -17.51 -5.63 5.50
C VAL A 218 -16.90 -7.02 5.37
N CYS A 219 -16.56 -7.62 6.50
CA CYS A 219 -16.08 -8.99 6.58
C CYS A 219 -17.24 -9.98 6.63
N ARG A 220 -17.01 -11.17 6.09
CA ARG A 220 -17.82 -12.35 6.36
C ARG A 220 -17.30 -13.04 7.61
N ASP A 221 -18.23 -13.51 8.45
CA ASP A 221 -17.94 -14.01 9.78
C ASP A 221 -18.17 -15.50 9.94
N GLU A 222 -18.66 -16.21 8.92
CA GLU A 222 -18.98 -17.63 9.03
C GLU A 222 -17.70 -18.47 9.20
N TRP A 223 -16.67 -18.21 8.38
CA TRP A 223 -15.37 -18.87 8.52
C TRP A 223 -14.68 -18.60 9.86
N LEU A 224 -15.02 -17.48 10.52
CA LEU A 224 -14.47 -17.12 11.84
C LEU A 224 -15.13 -17.91 12.96
N ARG A 225 -16.38 -18.36 12.81
CA ARG A 225 -17.11 -19.05 13.89
C ARG A 225 -16.50 -20.41 14.24
N TYR A 226 -15.64 -20.95 13.39
CA TYR A 226 -15.02 -22.26 13.52
C TYR A 226 -13.48 -22.17 13.54
N ASP A 227 -12.84 -23.19 14.10
CA ASP A 227 -11.38 -23.30 14.23
C ASP A 227 -10.71 -24.02 13.04
N TYR A 228 -11.36 -23.97 11.87
CA TYR A 228 -10.84 -24.59 10.66
C TYR A 228 -9.61 -23.86 10.15
N PHE A 229 -9.58 -22.53 10.32
CA PHE A 229 -8.47 -21.67 9.89
C PHE A 229 -7.86 -20.91 11.06
N THR A 230 -6.53 -20.84 11.09
CA THR A 230 -5.81 -19.99 12.02
C THR A 230 -5.94 -18.53 11.56
N ARG A 231 -6.38 -17.66 12.47
CA ARG A 231 -6.53 -16.24 12.20
C ARG A 231 -5.19 -15.53 12.39
N VAL A 232 -4.77 -14.73 11.41
CA VAL A 232 -3.56 -13.90 11.53
C VAL A 232 -3.82 -12.46 11.12
N ARG A 233 -3.18 -11.50 11.81
CA ARG A 233 -3.13 -10.09 11.42
C ARG A 233 -1.72 -9.55 11.50
N LEU A 234 -1.47 -8.46 10.77
CA LEU A 234 -0.19 -7.75 10.83
C LEU A 234 -0.06 -6.81 12.04
N ASN A 235 -1.13 -6.64 12.81
CA ASN A 235 -1.17 -5.81 14.00
C ASN A 235 -1.45 -6.61 15.29
N ASP A 236 -1.39 -7.95 15.24
CA ASP A 236 -1.47 -8.77 16.45
C ASP A 236 -0.19 -8.63 17.29
N PRO A 237 -0.24 -8.88 18.60
CA PRO A 237 0.98 -9.02 19.40
C PRO A 237 1.91 -10.07 18.79
N TYR A 238 3.10 -9.65 18.34
CA TYR A 238 3.96 -10.51 17.52
C TYR A 238 4.36 -11.80 18.24
N SER A 239 4.44 -11.78 19.58
CA SER A 239 4.75 -12.94 20.41
C SER A 239 3.76 -14.10 20.24
N LYS A 240 2.50 -13.80 19.87
CA LYS A 240 1.45 -14.79 19.61
C LYS A 240 1.38 -15.22 18.14
N THR A 241 2.01 -14.47 17.23
CA THR A 241 1.99 -14.74 15.80
C THR A 241 2.92 -15.91 15.47
N LYS A 242 2.38 -17.00 14.91
CA LYS A 242 3.17 -18.17 14.54
C LYS A 242 4.05 -17.89 13.32
N GLN A 243 5.33 -18.25 13.45
CA GLN A 243 6.32 -18.16 12.38
C GLN A 243 5.94 -19.11 11.21
N SER A 244 6.01 -18.62 9.98
CA SER A 244 5.95 -19.43 8.77
C SER A 244 7.27 -20.15 8.52
N ASP A 245 7.19 -21.33 7.92
CA ASP A 245 8.32 -22.09 7.39
C ASP A 245 8.69 -21.63 5.96
N LEU A 246 7.85 -20.80 5.31
CA LEU A 246 8.12 -20.26 3.98
C LEU A 246 9.02 -19.03 4.06
N LYS A 247 10.28 -19.15 3.64
CA LYS A 247 11.22 -18.03 3.55
C LYS A 247 11.17 -17.36 2.18
N PHE A 248 11.09 -16.03 2.17
CA PHE A 248 11.00 -15.20 0.98
C PHE A 248 12.27 -14.38 0.77
N ASN A 249 12.63 -14.17 -0.50
CA ASN A 249 13.79 -13.38 -0.89
C ASN A 249 13.65 -11.91 -0.47
N HIS A 250 12.42 -11.40 -0.47
CA HIS A 250 12.15 -10.00 -0.22
C HIS A 250 10.67 -9.74 0.10
N VAL A 251 10.41 -8.84 1.06
CA VAL A 251 9.09 -8.23 1.29
C VAL A 251 9.14 -6.73 1.02
N GLU A 252 8.32 -6.26 0.08
CA GLU A 252 8.07 -4.84 -0.16
C GLU A 252 6.82 -4.38 0.58
N VAL A 253 6.86 -3.22 1.23
CA VAL A 253 5.70 -2.60 1.86
C VAL A 253 5.43 -1.25 1.22
N SER A 254 4.20 -1.07 0.77
CA SER A 254 3.69 0.20 0.24
C SER A 254 2.66 0.76 1.20
N LEU A 255 3.01 1.85 1.87
CA LEU A 255 2.14 2.55 2.81
C LEU A 255 1.59 3.86 2.23
N SER A 256 1.81 4.13 0.94
CA SER A 256 1.39 5.36 0.25
C SER A 256 -0.10 5.72 0.36
N TYR A 257 -0.95 4.79 0.82
CA TYR A 257 -2.39 4.95 0.96
C TYR A 257 -2.93 4.34 2.26
N SER A 258 -2.01 4.04 3.18
CA SER A 258 -2.30 3.61 4.54
C SER A 258 -2.53 4.83 5.40
N GLN A 259 -3.49 4.73 6.31
CA GLN A 259 -3.70 5.71 7.35
C GLN A 259 -3.32 5.13 8.71
N GLU A 260 -3.84 3.95 9.05
CA GLU A 260 -3.71 3.38 10.39
C GLU A 260 -2.31 2.79 10.63
N CYS A 261 -1.76 2.04 9.66
CA CYS A 261 -0.41 1.49 9.79
C CYS A 261 0.66 2.60 9.82
N VAL A 262 0.53 3.66 8.99
CA VAL A 262 1.46 4.81 9.02
C VAL A 262 1.41 5.57 10.35
N ARG A 263 0.23 5.69 10.97
CA ARG A 263 0.10 6.27 12.31
C ARG A 263 0.87 5.43 13.33
N GLY A 264 0.64 4.12 13.37
CA GLY A 264 1.33 3.23 14.32
C GLY A 264 2.85 3.14 14.14
N LEU A 265 3.37 3.21 12.91
CA LEU A 265 4.81 3.10 12.63
C LEU A 265 5.64 4.34 12.97
N GLY A 266 5.03 5.47 13.32
CA GLY A 266 5.86 6.57 13.79
C GLY A 266 5.17 7.69 14.55
N ASN A 267 3.96 7.45 15.03
CA ASN A 267 3.36 8.25 16.08
C ASN A 267 2.66 7.29 17.02
N LEU A 268 3.38 6.80 18.03
CA LEU A 268 2.69 6.19 19.16
C LEU A 268 1.75 7.27 19.71
N PRO A 269 0.42 7.05 19.69
CA PRO A 269 -0.49 8.01 20.27
C PRO A 269 -0.21 8.15 21.78
N PRO A 270 -0.73 9.19 22.45
CA PRO A 270 -0.74 9.22 23.90
C PRO A 270 -1.35 7.92 24.46
N GLU A 271 -0.96 7.50 25.66
CA GLU A 271 -1.45 6.26 26.31
C GLU A 271 -2.99 6.11 26.31
N SER A 272 -3.74 7.21 26.17
CA SER A 272 -5.20 7.25 26.09
C SER A 272 -5.81 6.73 24.77
N GLU A 273 -5.04 6.58 23.69
CA GLU A 273 -5.49 5.98 22.43
C GLU A 273 -4.48 4.88 22.05
N PRO A 274 -4.66 3.62 22.48
CA PRO A 274 -3.67 2.59 22.18
C PRO A 274 -3.49 2.46 20.66
N PRO A 275 -2.24 2.36 20.17
CA PRO A 275 -2.01 2.15 18.75
C PRO A 275 -2.80 0.91 18.32
N GLY A 276 -3.36 0.92 17.11
CA GLY A 276 -4.11 -0.23 16.57
C GLY A 276 -3.24 -1.46 16.30
N GLY A 277 -2.22 -1.72 17.12
CA GLY A 277 -1.28 -2.85 17.10
C GLY A 277 -0.16 -2.76 16.06
N TYR A 278 -0.10 -1.68 15.28
CA TYR A 278 0.83 -1.55 14.16
C TYR A 278 2.29 -1.26 14.54
N ASP A 279 2.57 -1.05 15.82
CA ASP A 279 3.92 -1.18 16.40
C ASP A 279 4.48 -2.60 16.23
N ASN A 280 3.61 -3.62 16.14
CA ASN A 280 3.98 -5.02 15.88
C ASN A 280 4.16 -5.34 14.38
N PHE A 281 4.03 -4.36 13.49
CA PHE A 281 3.91 -4.60 12.05
C PHE A 281 5.14 -5.27 11.43
N ILE A 282 6.35 -4.77 11.70
CA ILE A 282 7.59 -5.32 11.15
C ILE A 282 7.87 -6.74 11.70
N PRO A 283 7.78 -6.98 13.03
CA PRO A 283 7.85 -8.34 13.57
C PRO A 283 6.82 -9.31 12.95
N ASN A 284 5.57 -8.87 12.76
CA ASN A 284 4.54 -9.70 12.14
C ASN A 284 4.83 -9.99 10.66
N ILE A 285 5.41 -9.05 9.91
CA ILE A 285 5.90 -9.32 8.56
C ILE A 285 6.88 -10.49 8.59
N ARG A 286 7.86 -10.49 9.50
CA ARG A 286 8.87 -11.56 9.57
C ARG A 286 8.33 -12.89 10.07
N ARG A 287 7.23 -12.88 10.82
CA ARG A 287 6.55 -14.10 11.27
C ARG A 287 5.66 -14.69 10.19
N ILE A 288 4.84 -13.87 9.53
CA ILE A 288 3.91 -14.34 8.50
C ILE A 288 4.65 -14.58 7.18
N PHE A 289 5.61 -13.71 6.85
CA PHE A 289 6.41 -13.73 5.63
C PHE A 289 7.93 -13.65 5.93
N PRO A 290 8.51 -14.72 6.52
CA PRO A 290 9.93 -14.76 6.89
C PRO A 290 10.84 -14.27 5.77
N THR A 291 11.66 -13.27 6.09
CA THR A 291 12.60 -12.67 5.14
C THR A 291 13.75 -11.99 5.88
N ASP A 292 14.89 -11.89 5.19
CA ASP A 292 16.06 -11.16 5.64
C ASP A 292 16.12 -9.75 5.02
N ARG A 293 15.17 -9.40 4.15
CA ARG A 293 15.17 -8.12 3.43
C ARG A 293 13.77 -7.51 3.30
N ILE A 294 13.58 -6.34 3.90
CA ILE A 294 12.33 -5.57 3.84
C ILE A 294 12.61 -4.19 3.22
N THR A 295 11.75 -3.74 2.31
CA THR A 295 11.74 -2.34 1.84
C THR A 295 10.38 -1.71 2.10
N MET A 296 10.34 -0.45 2.52
CA MET A 296 9.11 0.24 2.91
C MET A 296 9.03 1.63 2.27
N ASP A 297 7.90 1.97 1.64
CA ASP A 297 7.61 3.32 1.14
C ASP A 297 6.49 3.97 1.98
N LEU A 298 6.87 4.88 2.88
CA LEU A 298 6.01 5.66 3.78
C LEU A 298 5.59 7.00 3.15
N SER A 299 5.21 6.99 1.87
CA SER A 299 4.83 8.23 1.18
C SER A 299 3.45 8.79 1.51
N HIS A 300 2.81 8.38 2.62
CA HIS A 300 1.50 8.91 2.99
C HIS A 300 1.65 10.28 3.67
N TRP A 301 1.37 11.33 2.92
CA TRP A 301 1.52 12.72 3.35
C TRP A 301 0.43 13.22 4.30
N PHE A 302 -0.58 12.40 4.61
CA PHE A 302 -1.76 12.80 5.39
C PHE A 302 -1.74 12.28 6.85
N ALA A 303 -1.04 11.18 7.12
CA ALA A 303 -0.90 10.61 8.47
C ALA A 303 0.39 11.15 9.13
N VAL A 304 0.41 12.46 9.35
CA VAL A 304 1.60 13.23 9.76
C VAL A 304 1.76 13.19 11.28
N ALA A 305 3.01 13.08 11.73
CA ALA A 305 3.38 13.39 13.11
C ALA A 305 3.02 14.85 13.41
N ARG A 306 2.28 15.09 14.50
CA ARG A 306 2.02 16.45 14.95
C ARG A 306 3.37 17.08 15.36
N LYS A 307 4.00 17.79 14.41
CA LYS A 307 5.12 18.75 14.57
C LYS A 307 6.43 18.26 15.21
N ASP A 308 6.86 17.01 15.00
CA ASP A 308 8.15 16.57 15.56
C ASP A 308 8.84 15.47 14.74
N ILE A 309 9.83 15.86 13.92
CA ILE A 309 10.64 14.93 13.14
C ILE A 309 11.55 14.06 14.01
N GLU A 310 12.07 14.60 15.11
CA GLU A 310 12.97 13.88 16.01
C GLU A 310 12.22 12.73 16.70
N LYS A 311 11.04 13.02 17.24
CA LYS A 311 10.15 12.00 17.82
C LYS A 311 9.73 10.94 16.81
N LYS A 312 9.44 11.34 15.56
CA LYS A 312 9.09 10.42 14.47
C LYS A 312 10.23 9.44 14.18
N MET A 313 11.46 9.94 14.04
CA MET A 313 12.65 9.11 13.80
C MET A 313 12.96 8.19 14.99
N SER A 314 12.80 8.69 16.22
CA SER A 314 12.97 7.91 17.45
C SER A 314 11.95 6.76 17.55
N THR A 315 10.67 7.04 17.23
CA THR A 315 9.62 6.01 17.23
C THR A 315 9.86 4.95 16.16
N ILE A 316 10.27 5.36 14.95
CA ILE A 316 10.65 4.43 13.89
C ILE A 316 11.77 3.51 14.39
N LEU A 317 12.81 4.08 15.01
CA LEU A 317 13.93 3.32 15.56
C LEU A 317 13.46 2.29 16.61
N GLN A 318 12.62 2.73 17.56
CA GLN A 318 12.05 1.86 18.58
C GLN A 318 11.31 0.67 17.96
N VAL A 319 10.46 0.91 16.94
CA VAL A 319 9.67 -0.14 16.30
C VAL A 319 10.56 -1.11 15.51
N VAL A 320 11.53 -0.62 14.74
CA VAL A 320 12.38 -1.50 13.91
C VAL A 320 13.34 -2.36 14.76
N THR A 321 13.71 -1.89 15.95
CA THR A 321 14.59 -2.62 16.89
C THR A 321 13.86 -3.43 17.95
N MET A 322 12.52 -3.35 18.01
CA MET A 322 11.70 -3.91 19.09
C MET A 322 11.99 -5.39 19.38
N GLU A 323 12.20 -6.18 18.33
CA GLU A 323 12.44 -7.63 18.43
C GLU A 323 13.93 -8.03 18.44
N LYS A 324 14.85 -7.04 18.44
CA LYS A 324 16.30 -7.26 18.23
C LYS A 324 16.56 -8.16 17.00
N PRO A 325 16.14 -7.69 15.81
CA PRO A 325 16.09 -8.53 14.62
C PRO A 325 17.46 -9.09 14.27
N GLN A 326 17.52 -10.40 14.01
CA GLN A 326 18.70 -11.09 13.51
C GLN A 326 18.67 -11.15 11.98
N ASN A 327 19.82 -10.88 11.33
CA ASN A 327 20.01 -11.03 9.88
C ASN A 327 18.95 -10.30 9.05
N LEU A 328 18.73 -9.01 9.34
CA LEU A 328 17.70 -8.22 8.66
C LEU A 328 18.31 -6.96 8.04
N SER A 329 18.07 -6.79 6.74
CA SER A 329 18.27 -5.53 6.02
C SER A 329 16.91 -4.85 5.82
N LEU A 330 16.74 -3.66 6.38
CA LEU A 330 15.54 -2.85 6.26
C LEU A 330 15.85 -1.53 5.57
N ASP A 331 15.16 -1.23 4.47
CA ASP A 331 15.22 0.06 3.80
C ASP A 331 13.86 0.76 3.89
N MET A 332 13.82 1.97 4.44
CA MET A 332 12.60 2.74 4.62
C MET A 332 12.72 4.11 3.96
N LYS A 333 11.73 4.48 3.15
CA LYS A 333 11.63 5.81 2.53
C LYS A 333 10.50 6.59 3.18
N PHE A 334 10.78 7.82 3.60
CA PHE A 334 9.83 8.68 4.29
C PHE A 334 9.86 10.11 3.70
N PHE A 335 8.70 10.75 3.60
CA PHE A 335 8.53 12.07 2.98
C PHE A 335 7.94 13.02 4.01
N VAL A 336 8.60 14.16 4.24
CA VAL A 336 8.19 15.14 5.26
C VAL A 336 7.83 16.48 4.64
N GLN A 337 6.97 17.22 5.35
CA GLN A 337 6.70 18.63 5.07
C GLN A 337 7.64 19.48 5.92
N SER A 338 8.07 20.64 5.41
CA SER A 338 8.84 21.65 6.13
C SER A 338 8.35 21.91 7.55
N GLY A 339 7.04 22.10 7.76
CA GLY A 339 6.48 22.36 9.11
C GLY A 339 6.71 21.24 10.14
N THR A 340 7.13 20.03 9.73
CA THR A 340 7.42 18.91 10.66
C THR A 340 8.79 19.04 11.34
N VAL A 341 9.68 19.87 10.79
CA VAL A 341 11.05 20.07 11.28
C VAL A 341 11.18 21.33 12.15
N LYS A 342 10.07 22.05 12.34
CA LYS A 342 9.97 23.30 13.10
C LYS A 342 9.16 23.06 14.38
N LYS A 343 9.56 23.69 15.48
CA LYS A 343 8.82 23.71 16.74
C LYS A 343 8.71 25.15 17.24
N LEU A 344 7.53 25.56 17.71
CA LEU A 344 7.37 26.86 18.35
C LEU A 344 7.81 26.74 19.81
N ASN A 345 8.73 27.60 20.23
CA ASN A 345 9.09 27.77 21.63
C ASN A 345 8.04 28.70 22.29
N GLU A 346 7.30 28.17 23.28
CA GLU A 346 6.20 28.89 23.94
C GLU A 346 6.69 30.06 24.81
N GLU A 347 7.93 30.00 25.31
CA GLU A 347 8.50 31.04 26.17
C GLU A 347 9.02 32.23 25.35
N THR A 348 9.66 31.94 24.22
CA THR A 348 10.28 32.97 23.37
C THR A 348 9.41 33.39 22.18
N ASN A 349 8.33 32.65 21.90
CA ASN A 349 7.51 32.76 20.69
C ASN A 349 8.33 32.68 19.38
N LYS A 350 9.50 32.02 19.39
CA LYS A 350 10.34 31.79 18.22
C LYS A 350 10.18 30.39 17.66
N GLU A 351 10.31 30.25 16.34
CA GLU A 351 10.42 28.94 15.69
C GLU A 351 11.85 28.41 15.83
N GLU A 352 11.97 27.21 16.39
CA GLU A 352 13.21 26.46 16.52
C GLU A 352 13.26 25.33 15.48
N LEU A 353 14.46 25.01 15.00
CA LEU A 353 14.67 23.87 14.12
C LEU A 353 15.03 22.61 14.90
N LEU A 354 14.29 21.53 14.66
CA LEU A 354 14.47 20.24 15.31
C LEU A 354 15.70 19.50 14.80
N GLY A 355 16.30 18.68 15.66
CA GLY A 355 17.45 17.84 15.37
C GLY A 355 17.10 16.47 14.77
N ILE A 356 18.10 15.59 14.76
CA ILE A 356 17.95 14.17 14.42
C ILE A 356 17.91 13.36 15.72
N ALA A 357 17.08 12.31 15.75
CA ALA A 357 17.07 11.38 16.87
C ALA A 357 18.46 10.70 17.06
N SER A 358 18.83 10.45 18.30
CA SER A 358 20.08 9.73 18.60
C SER A 358 20.08 8.31 18.01
N GLY A 359 21.28 7.80 17.70
CA GLY A 359 21.49 6.44 17.17
C GLY A 359 21.58 6.36 15.64
N TYR A 360 21.17 7.40 14.91
CA TYR A 360 21.34 7.46 13.46
C TYR A 360 22.69 8.04 13.06
N VAL A 361 23.32 7.42 12.06
CA VAL A 361 24.53 7.93 11.40
C VAL A 361 24.15 8.46 10.02
N LEU A 362 24.37 9.76 9.79
CA LEU A 362 24.14 10.37 8.49
C LEU A 362 25.14 9.85 7.45
N GLN A 363 24.63 9.45 6.29
CA GLN A 363 25.45 9.13 5.12
C GLN A 363 25.61 10.38 4.25
N GLU A 364 26.80 10.55 3.67
CA GLU A 364 27.15 11.74 2.86
C GLU A 364 26.31 11.86 1.58
N ASN A 365 25.86 10.73 1.03
CA ASN A 365 25.17 10.70 -0.25
C ASN A 365 23.82 11.42 -0.21
N ARG A 366 23.67 12.40 -1.10
CA ARG A 366 22.41 13.08 -1.37
C ARG A 366 21.56 12.25 -2.33
N LEU A 367 20.28 12.11 -1.99
CA LEU A 367 19.30 11.39 -2.80
C LEU A 367 18.37 12.39 -3.50
N HIS A 368 17.87 12.01 -4.67
CA HIS A 368 16.91 12.84 -5.41
C HIS A 368 15.79 11.96 -5.97
N CYS A 369 14.56 12.46 -5.90
CA CYS A 369 13.46 11.85 -6.64
C CYS A 369 12.43 12.88 -7.10
N PHE A 370 11.73 12.55 -8.18
CA PHE A 370 10.61 13.33 -8.67
C PHE A 370 9.31 12.60 -8.34
N LYS A 371 8.40 13.27 -7.66
CA LYS A 371 7.06 12.73 -7.36
C LYS A 371 5.99 13.74 -7.76
N LYS A 372 4.98 13.23 -8.49
CA LYS A 372 3.76 14.00 -8.79
C LYS A 372 2.91 14.11 -7.54
N SER A 373 2.69 15.34 -7.08
CA SER A 373 1.74 15.62 -6.00
C SER A 373 1.10 16.99 -6.18
N SER A 374 -0.02 17.21 -5.49
CA SER A 374 -0.73 18.48 -5.48
C SER A 374 -1.43 18.64 -4.15
N PRO A 375 -1.56 19.87 -3.63
CA PRO A 375 -2.50 20.14 -2.55
C PRO A 375 -3.91 19.72 -3.00
N PHE A 376 -4.64 19.09 -2.09
CA PHE A 376 -6.06 18.81 -2.29
C PHE A 376 -6.87 20.04 -1.90
N ILE A 377 -7.71 20.50 -2.82
CA ILE A 377 -8.75 21.49 -2.50
C ILE A 377 -9.99 20.70 -2.09
N GLY A 378 -10.46 20.86 -0.85
CA GLY A 378 -11.62 20.15 -0.29
C GLY A 378 -12.80 20.07 -1.25
N GLY A 379 -13.37 18.88 -1.44
CA GLY A 379 -14.46 18.60 -2.38
C GLY A 379 -14.14 18.69 -3.88
N LYS A 380 -13.12 19.46 -4.30
CA LYS A 380 -12.79 19.73 -5.73
C LYS A 380 -11.63 18.89 -6.28
N GLY A 381 -10.89 18.22 -5.40
CA GLY A 381 -9.68 17.46 -5.76
C GLY A 381 -8.56 18.35 -6.33
N PRO A 382 -7.42 17.76 -6.71
CA PRO A 382 -6.30 18.50 -7.28
C PRO A 382 -6.66 19.04 -8.68
N LYS A 383 -6.42 20.33 -8.92
CA LYS A 383 -6.62 20.92 -10.27
C LYS A 383 -5.54 20.43 -11.26
N VAL A 384 -4.30 20.34 -10.80
CA VAL A 384 -3.11 19.95 -11.55
C VAL A 384 -2.24 19.11 -10.63
N PHE A 385 -1.53 18.12 -11.15
CA PHE A 385 -0.46 17.45 -10.38
C PHE A 385 0.88 18.03 -10.83
N LEU A 386 1.62 18.57 -9.89
CA LEU A 386 2.93 19.17 -10.14
C LEU A 386 4.01 18.11 -9.98
N ASP A 387 5.01 18.15 -10.87
CA ASP A 387 6.25 17.39 -10.70
C ASP A 387 7.07 18.09 -9.60
N ASN A 388 7.10 17.49 -8.41
CA ASN A 388 7.86 18.02 -7.29
C ASN A 388 9.20 17.29 -7.21
N LYS A 389 10.28 18.07 -7.17
CA LYS A 389 11.62 17.56 -6.84
C LYS A 389 11.76 17.44 -5.33
N TRP A 390 12.18 16.26 -4.90
CA TRP A 390 12.42 15.93 -3.51
C TRP A 390 13.90 15.63 -3.31
N ILE A 391 14.47 16.23 -2.29
CA ILE A 391 15.83 16.02 -1.84
C ILE A 391 15.80 15.07 -0.66
N GLY A 392 16.61 14.02 -0.70
CA GLY A 392 16.70 13.05 0.37
C GLY A 392 18.08 12.97 1.00
N ARG A 393 18.11 12.55 2.27
CA ARG A 393 19.32 12.12 3.00
C ARG A 393 19.07 10.75 3.61
N ARG A 394 20.14 9.99 3.77
CA ARG A 394 20.10 8.64 4.37
C ARG A 394 20.66 8.66 5.77
N PHE A 395 19.85 8.17 6.70
CA PHE A 395 20.20 7.93 8.09
C PHE A 395 20.33 6.42 8.30
N HIS A 396 21.53 5.98 8.68
CA HIS A 396 21.89 4.57 8.75
C HIS A 396 22.08 4.11 10.20
N ILE A 397 21.72 2.85 10.45
CA ILE A 397 22.00 2.14 11.71
C ILE A 397 22.54 0.76 11.36
N GLU A 398 23.65 0.42 12.00
CA GLU A 398 24.32 -0.87 11.88
C GLU A 398 24.44 -1.51 13.26
N ASP A 399 23.97 -2.74 13.39
CA ASP A 399 24.24 -3.61 14.52
C ASP A 399 24.98 -4.84 13.99
N THR A 400 26.30 -4.81 14.12
CA THR A 400 27.18 -5.87 13.62
C THR A 400 27.01 -7.19 14.39
N VAL A 401 26.55 -7.14 15.64
CA VAL A 401 26.33 -8.34 16.47
C VAL A 401 25.12 -9.11 15.97
N ASN A 402 24.03 -8.41 15.70
CA ASN A 402 22.78 -9.01 15.22
C ASN A 402 22.69 -9.10 13.68
N GLN A 403 23.72 -8.64 12.96
CA GLN A 403 23.71 -8.50 11.50
C GLN A 403 22.48 -7.74 11.00
N PHE A 404 22.13 -6.67 11.72
CA PHE A 404 20.98 -5.83 11.41
C PHE A 404 21.44 -4.52 10.78
N ASN A 405 20.84 -4.20 9.64
CA ASN A 405 21.11 -3.00 8.87
C ASN A 405 19.80 -2.26 8.63
N PHE A 406 19.75 -0.99 8.99
CA PHE A 406 18.60 -0.14 8.75
C PHE A 406 18.98 1.15 8.04
N ASN A 407 18.36 1.39 6.89
CA ASN A 407 18.47 2.63 6.12
C ASN A 407 17.15 3.38 6.17
N LEU A 408 17.17 4.59 6.71
CA LEU A 408 16.06 5.52 6.67
C LEU A 408 16.38 6.68 5.71
N ASP A 409 15.78 6.64 4.52
CA ASP A 409 15.86 7.72 3.53
C ASP A 409 14.73 8.73 3.80
N VAL A 410 15.07 9.95 4.24
CA VAL A 410 14.08 11.01 4.51
C VAL A 410 14.16 12.09 3.43
N TYR A 411 13.01 12.46 2.87
CA TYR A 411 12.88 13.39 1.75
C TYR A 411 12.09 14.66 2.10
N ILE A 412 12.59 15.82 1.68
CA ILE A 412 11.91 17.13 1.75
C ILE A 412 11.77 17.71 0.33
N LYS A 413 10.72 18.47 0.05
CA LYS A 413 10.62 19.17 -1.24
C LYS A 413 11.73 20.21 -1.36
N GLU A 414 12.36 20.27 -2.51
CA GLU A 414 13.41 21.25 -2.79
C GLU A 414 12.90 22.69 -2.61
N LYS A 415 11.72 23.00 -3.14
CA LYS A 415 11.12 24.32 -2.98
C LYS A 415 10.86 24.72 -1.53
N GLU A 416 10.43 23.76 -0.70
CA GLU A 416 10.23 24.02 0.73
C GLU A 416 11.56 24.27 1.44
N LEU A 417 12.64 23.60 1.03
CA LEU A 417 13.99 23.89 1.53
C LEU A 417 14.43 25.31 1.16
N GLU A 418 14.24 25.71 -0.10
CA GLU A 418 14.67 27.02 -0.62
C GLU A 418 13.85 28.20 -0.09
N GLU A 419 12.52 28.03 0.04
CA GLU A 419 11.60 29.11 0.39
C GLU A 419 11.44 29.32 1.91
N GLU A 420 11.63 28.27 2.72
CA GLU A 420 11.29 28.32 4.15
C GLU A 420 12.47 28.34 5.14
N PHE A 421 13.71 28.16 4.66
CA PHE A 421 14.90 28.09 5.52
C PHE A 421 16.00 29.02 5.01
N ASN A 422 16.22 30.13 5.69
CA ASN A 422 17.27 31.10 5.35
C ASN A 422 18.60 30.78 6.07
N GLU A 423 19.69 31.41 5.63
CA GLU A 423 21.02 31.16 6.19
C GLU A 423 21.13 31.53 7.67
N GLU A 424 20.48 32.62 8.11
CA GLU A 424 20.49 33.08 9.50
C GLU A 424 19.91 32.00 10.44
N LEU A 425 18.76 31.43 10.08
CA LEU A 425 18.10 30.38 10.86
C LEU A 425 18.95 29.10 10.89
N LEU A 426 19.62 28.76 9.78
CA LEU A 426 20.51 27.60 9.72
C LEU A 426 21.81 27.80 10.53
N GLN A 427 22.26 29.05 10.71
CA GLN A 427 23.40 29.39 11.57
C GLN A 427 23.03 29.34 13.05
N GLU A 428 21.81 29.76 13.42
CA GLU A 428 21.30 29.66 14.80
C GLU A 428 21.15 28.19 15.23
N TYR A 429 20.77 27.29 14.31
CA TYR A 429 20.59 25.86 14.57
C TYR A 429 21.51 24.98 13.70
N PRO A 430 22.83 24.96 13.99
CA PRO A 430 23.82 24.27 13.14
C PRO A 430 23.67 22.74 13.16
N ASN A 431 23.06 22.18 14.20
CA ASN A 431 22.81 20.73 14.34
C ASN A 431 21.37 20.34 13.96
N SER A 432 20.63 21.23 13.30
CA SER A 432 19.27 20.95 12.88
C SER A 432 19.20 19.89 11.79
N PHE A 433 18.12 19.12 11.79
CA PHE A 433 17.79 18.13 10.75
C PHE A 433 17.91 18.72 9.33
N VAL A 434 17.43 19.95 9.15
CA VAL A 434 17.39 20.62 7.85
C VAL A 434 18.77 21.04 7.36
N ARG A 435 19.71 21.37 8.26
CA ARG A 435 21.09 21.74 7.87
C ARG A 435 21.75 20.63 7.06
N HIS A 436 21.44 19.39 7.37
CA HIS A 436 21.90 18.23 6.62
C HIS A 436 21.32 18.15 5.20
N PHE A 437 20.51 19.06 4.70
CA PHE A 437 20.10 19.08 3.29
C PHE A 437 20.88 20.10 2.45
N PHE A 438 21.63 21.00 3.12
CA PHE A 438 22.45 22.05 2.52
C PHE A 438 23.96 21.76 2.59
N ALA A 439 24.37 20.86 3.49
CA ALA A 439 25.75 20.39 3.65
C ALA A 439 26.20 19.44 2.55
#